data_AF-F0GFK4-F1
#
_entry.id   AF-F0GFK4-F1
#
_cell.length_a   1.000
_cell.length_b   1.000
_cell.length_c   1.000
_cell.angle_alpha   90.00
_cell.angle_beta   90.00
_cell.angle_gamma   90.00
#
_symmetry.space_group_name_H-M   'P 1'
#
loop_
_entity.id
_entity.type
_entity.pdbx_description
1 polymer ?
#
loop_
_entity_poly.entity_id
_entity_poly.type
_entity_poly.pdbx_seq_one_letter_code
_entity_poly.pdbx_strand_id
1 'polypeptide(L)'
;MKHASSRYDAGPRRPRLAIAVAGCGILAAAWFADIAPASAQVMVLAPPAPVHEAAPAPRVGYAWERGYWGWQYGRYVWVPGHWTAVERRVAMPPPAAPVAQVMRLSADALFA
;
A
#
# COMPACT_ATOMS: atom_id res chain seq x y z
N MET A 1 0.85 -80.51 -5.47
CA MET A 1 1.53 -79.43 -6.23
C MET A 1 0.65 -79.00 -7.39
N LYS A 2 -0.13 -77.90 -7.26
CA LYS A 2 -0.67 -77.08 -8.36
C LYS A 2 -0.77 -75.63 -7.87
N HIS A 3 -0.29 -74.72 -8.71
CA HIS A 3 0.11 -73.35 -8.41
C HIS A 3 -0.99 -72.38 -7.98
N ALA A 4 -0.54 -71.33 -7.29
CA ALA A 4 -1.24 -70.15 -6.83
C ALA A 4 -2.06 -69.41 -7.90
N SER A 5 -3.12 -68.76 -7.44
CA SER A 5 -3.54 -67.45 -7.97
C SER A 5 -4.32 -66.71 -6.87
N SER A 6 -3.57 -66.10 -5.95
CA SER A 6 -4.10 -65.13 -5.00
C SER A 6 -4.53 -63.88 -5.78
N ARG A 7 -5.83 -63.75 -6.03
CA ARG A 7 -6.41 -62.48 -6.47
C ARG A 7 -6.21 -61.50 -5.32
N TYR A 8 -5.28 -60.57 -5.49
CA TYR A 8 -5.25 -59.37 -4.66
C TYR A 8 -6.48 -58.56 -5.00
N ASP A 9 -7.57 -58.79 -4.27
CA ASP A 9 -8.74 -57.95 -4.27
C ASP A 9 -8.32 -56.55 -3.81
N ALA A 10 -8.31 -55.60 -4.74
CA ALA A 10 -8.06 -54.21 -4.46
C ALA A 10 -9.21 -53.65 -3.61
N GLY A 11 -9.07 -53.73 -2.28
CA GLY A 11 -10.06 -53.26 -1.31
C GLY A 11 -10.38 -51.75 -1.41
N PRO A 12 -11.42 -51.29 -0.70
CA PRO A 12 -12.20 -50.07 -0.95
C PRO A 12 -11.51 -48.76 -0.51
N ARG A 13 -10.21 -48.63 -0.72
CA ARG A 13 -9.40 -47.48 -0.28
C ARG A 13 -9.57 -46.22 -1.13
N ARG A 14 -10.06 -46.37 -2.36
CA ARG A 14 -10.26 -45.29 -3.34
C ARG A 14 -11.35 -44.26 -2.95
N PRO A 15 -12.55 -44.63 -2.47
CA PRO A 15 -13.58 -43.65 -2.12
C PRO A 15 -13.23 -42.79 -0.89
N ARG A 16 -12.53 -43.36 0.09
CA ARG A 16 -12.15 -42.65 1.33
C ARG A 16 -11.14 -41.53 1.08
N LEU A 17 -10.18 -41.78 0.18
CA LEU A 17 -9.21 -40.76 -0.24
C LEU A 17 -9.88 -39.65 -1.05
N ALA A 18 -10.84 -39.99 -1.93
CA ALA A 18 -11.59 -38.99 -2.69
C ALA A 18 -12.43 -38.07 -1.78
N ILE A 19 -13.07 -38.62 -0.74
CA ILE A 19 -13.83 -37.83 0.25
C ILE A 19 -12.93 -36.91 1.07
N ALA A 20 -11.75 -37.39 1.48
CA ALA A 20 -10.79 -36.58 2.24
C ALA A 20 -10.26 -35.40 1.40
N VAL A 21 -9.94 -35.63 0.12
CA VAL A 21 -9.50 -34.58 -0.80
C VAL A 21 -10.62 -33.54 -1.03
N ALA A 22 -11.85 -34.00 -1.23
CA ALA A 22 -13.00 -33.11 -1.38
C ALA A 22 -13.25 -32.28 -0.11
N GLY A 23 -13.16 -32.91 1.07
CA GLY A 23 -13.31 -32.23 2.36
C GLY A 23 -12.24 -31.16 2.58
N CYS A 24 -10.97 -31.47 2.29
CA CYS A 24 -9.88 -30.49 2.36
C CYS A 24 -10.11 -29.31 1.40
N GLY A 25 -10.57 -29.58 0.18
CA GLY A 25 -10.88 -28.53 -0.80
C GLY A 25 -11.98 -27.58 -0.32
N ILE A 26 -13.05 -28.12 0.27
CA ILE A 26 -14.16 -27.33 0.83
C ILE A 26 -13.68 -26.48 2.01
N LEU A 27 -12.90 -27.06 2.92
CA LEU A 27 -12.36 -26.33 4.07
C LEU A 27 -11.45 -25.19 3.60
N ALA A 28 -10.52 -25.45 2.68
CA ALA A 28 -9.64 -24.43 2.11
C ALA A 28 -10.42 -23.29 1.45
N ALA A 29 -11.48 -23.57 0.71
CA ALA A 29 -12.33 -22.54 0.12
C ALA A 29 -13.08 -21.71 1.19
N ALA A 30 -13.53 -22.36 2.26
CA ALA A 30 -14.20 -21.69 3.38
C ALA A 30 -13.27 -20.73 4.14
N TRP A 31 -11.97 -21.05 4.27
CA TRP A 31 -10.97 -20.16 4.88
C TRP A 31 -10.82 -18.81 4.17
N PHE A 32 -11.11 -18.75 2.87
CA PHE A 32 -10.97 -17.54 2.05
C PHE A 32 -12.30 -16.86 1.71
N ALA A 33 -13.43 -17.39 2.19
CA ALA A 33 -14.76 -16.90 1.85
C ALA A 33 -15.03 -15.46 2.32
N ASP A 34 -14.34 -15.01 3.37
CA ASP A 34 -14.49 -13.68 3.97
C ASP A 34 -13.39 -12.67 3.56
N ILE A 35 -12.61 -12.93 2.50
CA ILE A 35 -11.73 -11.89 1.96
C ILE A 35 -12.59 -10.80 1.30
N ALA A 36 -12.89 -9.75 2.07
CA ALA A 36 -13.53 -8.56 1.56
C ALA A 36 -12.55 -7.81 0.61
N PRO A 37 -13.00 -7.34 -0.56
CA PRO A 37 -12.19 -6.46 -1.39
C PRO A 37 -11.88 -5.16 -0.64
N ALA A 38 -10.60 -4.79 -0.57
CA ALA A 38 -10.22 -3.48 -0.04
C ALA A 38 -10.72 -2.39 -0.99
N SER A 39 -11.57 -1.50 -0.49
CA SER A 39 -12.00 -0.31 -1.24
C SER A 39 -11.22 0.90 -0.77
N ALA A 40 -10.46 1.52 -1.68
CA ALA A 40 -9.83 2.81 -1.46
C ALA A 40 -10.71 3.90 -2.06
N GLN A 41 -11.30 4.76 -1.23
CA GLN A 41 -12.02 5.93 -1.71
C GLN A 41 -11.03 7.08 -1.91
N VAL A 42 -10.77 7.44 -3.17
CA VAL A 42 -9.98 8.62 -3.52
C VAL A 42 -10.94 9.81 -3.61
N MET A 43 -11.03 10.59 -2.53
CA MET A 43 -11.77 11.85 -2.52
C MET A 43 -10.91 12.94 -3.18
N VAL A 44 -11.18 13.27 -4.44
CA VAL A 44 -10.58 14.43 -5.11
C VAL A 44 -11.40 15.67 -4.76
N LEU A 45 -11.04 16.35 -3.68
CA LEU A 45 -11.54 17.71 -3.45
C LEU A 45 -10.78 18.66 -4.37
N ALA A 46 -11.50 19.34 -5.27
CA ALA A 46 -10.93 20.46 -6.01
C ALA A 46 -10.34 21.47 -5.00
N PRO A 47 -9.10 21.97 -5.19
CA PRO A 47 -8.56 23.00 -4.33
C PRO A 47 -9.55 24.17 -4.29
N PRO A 48 -9.94 24.66 -3.11
CA PRO A 48 -10.81 25.83 -3.03
C PRO A 48 -10.18 27.00 -3.79
N ALA A 49 -11.01 27.93 -4.26
CA ALA A 49 -10.55 29.08 -5.06
C ALA A 49 -9.28 29.70 -4.44
N PRO A 50 -8.25 30.03 -5.24
CA PRO A 50 -7.03 30.63 -4.73
C PRO A 50 -7.36 31.92 -3.98
N VAL A 51 -7.09 31.97 -2.68
CA VAL A 51 -7.20 33.22 -1.91
C VAL A 51 -6.03 34.11 -2.34
N HIS A 52 -6.35 35.25 -2.94
CA HIS A 52 -5.35 36.21 -3.36
C HIS A 52 -4.94 37.07 -2.15
N GLU A 53 -3.87 36.68 -1.46
CA GLU A 53 -3.20 37.57 -0.50
C GLU A 53 -2.23 38.48 -1.26
N ALA A 54 -2.45 39.79 -1.18
CA ALA A 54 -1.48 40.77 -1.62
C ALA A 54 -0.23 40.65 -0.73
N ALA A 55 0.94 40.45 -1.35
CA ALA A 55 2.18 40.40 -0.60
C ALA A 55 2.39 41.74 0.12
N PRO A 56 2.68 41.74 1.44
CA PRO A 56 3.00 42.97 2.15
C PRO A 56 4.31 43.58 1.64
N ALA A 57 4.57 44.85 1.98
CA ALA A 57 5.79 45.54 1.56
C ALA A 57 7.06 44.72 1.91
N PRO A 58 8.03 44.56 0.99
CA PRO A 58 9.24 43.78 1.20
C PRO A 58 10.02 44.20 2.45
N ARG A 59 10.60 43.23 3.15
CA ARG A 59 11.42 43.43 4.35
C ARG A 59 12.82 42.85 4.11
N VAL A 60 13.86 43.62 4.42
CA VAL A 60 15.26 43.16 4.26
C VAL A 60 15.51 41.95 5.16
N GLY A 61 16.06 40.88 4.60
CA GLY A 61 16.38 39.64 5.33
C GLY A 61 15.20 38.68 5.54
N TYR A 62 14.01 39.01 5.02
CA TYR A 62 12.83 38.16 5.12
C TYR A 62 12.22 37.92 3.73
N ALA A 63 11.73 36.71 3.50
CA ALA A 63 10.90 36.36 2.35
C ALA A 63 9.45 36.21 2.81
N TRP A 64 8.53 36.75 2.02
CA TRP A 64 7.11 36.52 2.23
C TRP A 64 6.73 35.16 1.66
N GLU A 65 6.25 34.26 2.52
CA GLU A 65 5.67 32.99 2.13
C GLU A 65 4.16 33.17 1.99
N ARG A 66 3.62 32.94 0.78
CA ARG A 66 2.19 33.12 0.49
C ARG A 66 1.38 32.08 1.26
N GLY A 67 0.18 32.45 1.69
CA GLY A 67 -0.76 31.50 2.29
C GLY A 67 -1.11 30.34 1.34
N TYR A 68 -1.51 29.21 1.91
CA TYR A 68 -1.83 27.98 1.19
C TYR A 68 -2.96 27.21 1.84
N TRP A 69 -3.59 26.30 1.08
CA TRP A 69 -4.57 25.37 1.62
C TRP A 69 -3.87 24.17 2.27
N GLY A 70 -4.00 24.03 3.59
CA GLY A 70 -3.54 22.86 4.34
C GLY A 70 -4.66 21.84 4.57
N TRP A 71 -4.30 20.57 4.71
CA TRP A 71 -5.25 19.52 5.12
C TRP A 71 -5.20 19.34 6.64
N GLN A 72 -6.29 19.66 7.34
CA GLN A 72 -6.39 19.50 8.80
C GLN A 72 -7.81 19.06 9.17
N TYR A 73 -7.92 18.13 10.13
CA TYR A 73 -9.21 17.63 10.64
C TYR A 73 -10.18 17.13 9.55
N GLY A 74 -9.66 16.50 8.50
CA GLY A 74 -10.47 15.95 7.41
C GLY A 74 -11.03 16.99 6.43
N ARG A 75 -10.53 18.22 6.43
CA ARG A 75 -10.94 19.28 5.48
C ARG A 75 -9.77 20.17 5.06
N TYR A 76 -9.96 20.89 3.97
CA TYR A 76 -9.07 21.99 3.60
C TYR A 76 -9.29 23.20 4.51
N VAL A 77 -8.21 23.75 5.06
CA VAL A 77 -8.19 24.94 5.90
C VAL A 77 -7.17 25.93 5.32
N TRP A 78 -7.53 27.20 5.24
CA TRP A 78 -6.62 28.25 4.78
C TRP A 78 -5.55 28.51 5.83
N VAL A 79 -4.29 28.42 5.44
CA VAL A 79 -3.13 28.79 6.25
C VAL A 79 -2.65 30.16 5.75
N PRO A 80 -2.73 31.23 6.56
CA PRO A 80 -2.32 32.56 6.14
C PRO A 80 -0.81 32.64 5.89
N GLY A 81 -0.41 33.50 4.95
CA GLY A 81 1.00 33.74 4.68
C GLY A 81 1.75 34.33 5.88
N HIS A 82 3.07 34.14 5.90
CA HIS A 82 3.93 34.63 6.97
C HIS A 82 5.32 35.02 6.47
N TRP A 83 6.06 35.76 7.31
CA TRP A 83 7.44 36.12 7.04
C TRP A 83 8.38 35.03 7.51
N THR A 84 9.19 34.51 6.60
CA THR A 84 10.27 33.56 6.90
C THR A 84 11.60 34.28 6.77
N ALA A 85 12.48 34.12 7.78
CA ALA A 85 13.83 34.65 7.72
C ALA A 85 14.59 33.96 6.58
N VAL A 86 15.24 34.74 5.71
CA VAL A 86 16.07 34.15 4.66
C VAL A 86 17.37 33.72 5.30
N GLU A 87 17.42 32.47 5.74
CA GLU A 87 18.66 31.82 6.11
C GLU A 87 19.58 31.85 4.88
N ARG A 88 20.79 32.39 5.00
CA ARG A 88 21.82 32.24 3.98
C ARG A 88 22.15 30.75 3.88
N ARG A 89 21.46 30.04 2.99
CA ARG A 89 21.66 28.60 2.77
C ARG A 89 23.11 28.40 2.31
N VAL A 90 23.96 27.85 3.19
CA VAL A 90 25.22 27.23 2.78
C VAL A 90 24.82 26.09 1.85
N ALA A 91 25.44 26.00 0.67
CA ALA A 91 25.17 24.91 -0.27
C ALA A 91 25.35 23.58 0.47
N MET A 92 24.23 22.89 0.72
CA MET A 92 24.30 21.53 1.26
C MET A 92 24.97 20.68 0.18
N PRO A 93 26.05 19.91 0.48
CA PRO A 93 26.53 18.93 -0.46
C PRO A 93 25.34 18.05 -0.86
N PRO A 94 25.20 17.69 -2.16
CA PRO A 94 24.07 16.91 -2.61
C PRO A 94 23.90 15.71 -1.67
N PRO A 95 22.68 15.42 -1.16
CA PRO A 95 22.46 14.20 -0.40
C PRO A 95 22.98 13.05 -1.25
N ALA A 96 23.69 12.10 -0.62
CA ALA A 96 24.11 10.88 -1.31
C ALA A 96 22.90 10.35 -2.08
N ALA A 97 23.08 10.08 -3.38
CA ALA A 97 22.00 9.67 -4.25
C ALA A 97 21.15 8.62 -3.52
N PRO A 98 19.81 8.77 -3.48
CA PRO A 98 18.98 7.78 -2.82
C PRO A 98 19.35 6.43 -3.40
N VAL A 99 19.81 5.50 -2.55
CA VAL A 99 20.04 4.13 -2.98
C VAL A 99 18.69 3.67 -3.49
N ALA A 100 18.58 3.52 -4.82
CA ALA A 100 17.42 2.98 -5.48
C ALA A 100 17.32 1.47 -5.21
N GLN A 101 17.43 1.05 -3.95
CA GLN A 101 16.83 -0.17 -3.46
C GLN A 101 15.35 0.14 -3.24
N VAL A 102 14.67 0.41 -4.35
CA VAL A 102 13.32 -0.11 -4.46
C VAL A 102 13.48 -1.59 -4.22
N MET A 103 12.96 -2.05 -3.09
CA MET A 103 12.59 -3.43 -2.87
C MET A 103 11.81 -3.89 -4.10
N ARG A 104 12.53 -4.41 -5.10
CA ARG A 104 12.03 -5.47 -5.96
C ARG A 104 11.96 -6.68 -5.02
N LEU A 105 11.00 -6.64 -4.09
CA LEU A 105 10.42 -7.83 -3.50
C LEU A 105 9.81 -8.54 -4.71
N SER A 106 10.64 -9.29 -5.43
CA SER A 106 10.14 -10.20 -6.44
C SER A 106 9.24 -11.17 -5.70
N ALA A 107 8.07 -11.43 -6.30
CA ALA A 107 7.10 -12.39 -5.80
C ALA A 107 7.71 -13.79 -5.55
N ASP A 108 8.92 -14.05 -6.06
CA ASP A 108 9.69 -15.27 -5.90
C ASP A 108 10.06 -15.59 -4.44
N ALA A 109 10.14 -14.59 -3.56
CA ALA A 109 10.43 -14.82 -2.13
C ALA A 109 9.21 -15.32 -1.32
N LEU A 110 8.00 -15.26 -1.88
CA LEU A 110 6.76 -15.67 -1.20
C LEU A 110 6.33 -17.12 -1.50
N PHE A 111 7.05 -17.83 -2.39
CA PHE A 111 6.68 -19.18 -2.84
C PHE A 111 7.88 -20.16 -2.87
N ALA A 112 8.79 -20.07 -1.89
CA ALA A 112 9.80 -21.08 -1.62
C ALA A 112 9.45 -21.89 -0.36
#